data_AF-A0A9J7BJI0-F1
#
_entry.id   AF-A0A9J7BJI0-F1
#
_cell.length_a   1.000
_cell.length_b   1.000
_cell.length_c   1.000
_cell.angle_alpha   90.00
_cell.angle_beta   90.00
_cell.angle_gamma   90.00
#
_symmetry.space_group_name_H-M   'P 1'
#
loop_
_entity.id
_entity.type
_entity.pdbx_description
1 polymer ?
#
loop_
_entity_poly.entity_id
_entity_poly.type
_entity_poly.pdbx_seq_one_letter_code
_entity_poly.pdbx_strand_id
1 'polypeptide(L)'
;MPDHSANVAMHPNGLPIEETVSHIRRGIKAYAVLTRDCLKDHPHWKSETDGIEDPAEMKANLMLCYRHLEDVAMRLGKVLQAKDGGKSVYDK
;
A
#
# COMPACT_ATOMS: atom_id res chain seq x y z
N MET A 1 -43.09 4.63 -8.87
CA MET A 1 -41.86 5.44 -8.78
C MET A 1 -40.70 4.53 -9.17
N PRO A 2 -39.83 4.89 -10.12
CA PRO A 2 -38.71 4.03 -10.48
C PRO A 2 -37.71 4.04 -9.32
N ASP A 3 -37.50 2.87 -8.73
CA ASP A 3 -36.42 2.59 -7.79
C ASP A 3 -35.09 2.99 -8.45
N HIS A 4 -34.46 4.04 -7.92
CA HIS A 4 -33.11 4.45 -8.30
C HIS A 4 -32.11 3.60 -7.51
N SER A 5 -32.21 2.27 -7.64
CA SER A 5 -31.11 1.38 -7.25
C SER A 5 -29.95 1.70 -8.19
N ALA A 6 -29.06 2.56 -7.68
CA ALA A 6 -27.90 3.06 -8.38
C ALA A 6 -27.17 1.89 -9.03
N ASN A 7 -26.99 1.96 -10.35
CA ASN A 7 -26.03 1.13 -11.07
C ASN A 7 -24.64 1.44 -10.49
N VAL A 8 -24.29 0.79 -9.38
CA VAL A 8 -22.93 0.80 -8.86
C VAL A 8 -22.12 0.14 -9.96
N ALA A 9 -21.23 0.91 -10.61
CA ALA A 9 -20.37 0.39 -11.65
C ALA A 9 -19.51 -0.74 -11.06
N MET A 10 -19.95 -1.98 -11.25
CA MET A 10 -19.29 -3.17 -10.74
C MET A 10 -17.97 -3.34 -11.48
N HIS A 11 -16.87 -3.47 -10.75
CA HIS A 11 -15.59 -3.84 -11.35
C HIS A 11 -15.68 -5.28 -11.91
N PRO A 12 -14.89 -5.68 -12.92
CA PRO A 12 -14.95 -7.03 -13.53
C PRO A 12 -14.84 -8.24 -12.57
N ASN A 13 -14.36 -8.02 -11.34
CA ASN A 13 -14.29 -9.02 -10.27
C ASN A 13 -15.55 -9.07 -9.38
N GLY A 14 -16.61 -8.33 -9.73
CA GLY A 14 -17.87 -8.30 -9.00
C GLY A 14 -17.86 -7.47 -7.71
N LEU A 15 -16.82 -6.67 -7.45
CA LEU A 15 -16.74 -5.81 -6.27
C LEU A 15 -16.98 -4.33 -6.63
N PRO A 16 -17.56 -3.53 -5.72
CA PRO A 16 -17.52 -2.07 -5.82
C PRO A 16 -16.09 -1.54 -5.90
N ILE A 17 -15.89 -0.40 -6.56
CA ILE A 17 -14.56 0.22 -6.75
C ILE A 17 -13.86 0.50 -5.41
N GLU A 18 -14.61 0.93 -4.40
CA GLU A 18 -14.16 1.22 -3.05
C GLU A 18 -13.63 -0.04 -2.35
N GLU A 19 -14.29 -1.18 -2.54
CA GLU A 19 -13.85 -2.45 -1.97
C GLU A 19 -12.60 -2.95 -2.68
N THR A 20 -12.56 -2.84 -4.01
CA THR A 20 -11.38 -3.19 -4.82
C THR A 20 -10.17 -2.34 -4.40
N VAL A 21 -10.32 -1.01 -4.36
CA VAL A 21 -9.26 -0.07 -3.96
C VAL A 21 -8.83 -0.30 -2.52
N SER A 22 -9.78 -0.51 -1.60
CA SER A 22 -9.47 -0.80 -0.19
C SER A 22 -8.76 -2.14 -0.01
N HIS A 23 -9.10 -3.15 -0.81
CA HIS A 23 -8.41 -4.43 -0.80
C HIS A 23 -6.95 -4.29 -1.25
N ILE A 24 -6.72 -3.66 -2.40
CA ILE A 24 -5.36 -3.39 -2.91
C ILE A 24 -4.54 -2.60 -1.88
N ARG A 25 -5.13 -1.53 -1.34
CA ARG A 25 -4.48 -0.67 -0.36
C ARG A 25 -4.06 -1.41 0.92
N ARG A 26 -4.90 -2.33 1.41
CA ARG A 26 -4.56 -3.19 2.56
C ARG A 26 -3.38 -4.12 2.24
N GLY A 27 -3.39 -4.75 1.07
CA GLY A 27 -2.29 -5.60 0.61
C GLY A 27 -0.97 -4.83 0.53
N ILE A 28 -0.97 -3.64 -0.06
CA ILE A 28 0.23 -2.79 -0.16
C ILE A 28 0.75 -2.39 1.22
N LYS A 29 -0.14 -2.04 2.16
CA LYS A 29 0.26 -1.73 3.54
C LYS A 29 0.87 -2.94 4.25
N ALA A 30 0.35 -4.15 4.02
CA ALA A 30 0.93 -5.37 4.57
C ALA A 30 2.35 -5.58 4.03
N TYR A 31 2.57 -5.43 2.72
CA TYR A 31 3.91 -5.48 2.14
C TYR A 31 4.83 -4.37 2.66
N ALA A 32 4.32 -3.14 2.87
CA ALA A 32 5.12 -2.06 3.45
C ALA A 32 5.61 -2.41 4.86
N VAL A 33 4.76 -3.04 5.69
CA VAL A 33 5.18 -3.55 7.01
C VAL A 33 6.29 -4.58 6.88
N LEU A 34 6.12 -5.58 6.00
CA LEU A 34 7.15 -6.61 5.78
C LEU A 34 8.48 -6.02 5.30
N THR A 35 8.45 -5.05 4.38
CA THR A 35 9.65 -4.35 3.90
C THR A 35 10.35 -3.58 5.03
N ARG A 36 9.57 -2.89 5.87
CA ARG A 36 10.11 -2.16 7.02
C ARG A 36 10.70 -3.09 8.08
N ASP A 37 10.07 -4.22 8.33
CA ASP A 37 10.53 -5.18 9.32
C ASP A 37 11.82 -5.88 8.81
N CYS A 38 11.91 -6.15 7.51
CA CYS A 38 13.15 -6.58 6.85
C CYS A 38 14.26 -5.52 7.04
N LEU A 39 13.94 -4.23 6.95
CA LEU A 39 14.92 -3.15 7.16
C LEU A 39 15.42 -3.06 8.62
N LYS A 40 14.54 -3.28 9.61
CA LYS A 40 14.85 -3.03 11.03
C LYS A 40 15.50 -4.22 11.74
N ASP A 41 14.92 -5.41 11.56
CA ASP A 41 15.12 -6.52 12.51
C ASP A 41 15.73 -7.77 11.87
N HIS A 42 16.22 -7.66 10.63
CA HIS A 42 16.78 -8.82 9.93
C HIS A 42 18.20 -9.17 10.42
N PRO A 43 18.48 -10.43 10.83
CA PRO A 43 19.80 -10.86 11.31
C PRO A 43 20.95 -10.60 10.33
N HIS A 44 20.65 -10.61 9.02
CA HIS A 44 21.62 -10.32 7.96
C HIS A 44 22.32 -8.96 8.10
N TRP A 45 21.68 -7.97 8.73
CA TRP A 45 22.32 -6.67 8.96
C TRP A 45 23.37 -6.68 10.07
N LYS A 46 23.47 -7.78 10.83
CA LYS A 46 24.40 -7.96 11.94
C LYS A 46 25.48 -9.00 11.65
N SER A 47 25.36 -9.75 10.55
CA SER A 47 26.39 -10.70 10.11
C SER A 47 27.54 -9.99 9.42
N GLU A 48 28.75 -10.57 9.52
CA GLU A 48 29.86 -10.18 8.66
C GLU A 48 29.50 -10.45 7.20
N THR A 49 29.81 -9.51 6.32
CA THR A 49 29.61 -9.67 4.88
C THR A 49 30.71 -10.54 4.30
N ASP A 50 30.39 -11.29 3.25
CA ASP A 50 31.34 -12.12 2.51
C ASP A 50 32.24 -11.32 1.54
N GLY A 51 32.11 -9.99 1.54
CA GLY A 51 32.82 -9.06 0.67
C GLY A 51 32.22 -8.92 -0.74
N ILE A 52 31.17 -9.69 -1.07
CA ILE A 52 30.42 -9.58 -2.33
C ILE A 52 29.22 -8.65 -2.14
N GLU A 53 28.58 -8.70 -0.98
CA GLU A 53 27.40 -7.90 -0.65
C GLU A 53 27.74 -6.45 -0.28
N ASP A 54 26.91 -5.50 -0.72
CA ASP A 54 26.88 -4.12 -0.22
C ASP A 54 25.60 -3.88 0.62
N PRO A 55 25.68 -4.04 1.96
CA PRO A 55 24.53 -3.86 2.84
C PRO A 55 23.98 -2.43 2.83
N ALA A 56 24.80 -1.42 2.50
CA ALA A 56 24.35 -0.04 2.45
C ALA A 56 23.44 0.16 1.23
N GLU A 57 23.84 -0.34 0.07
CA GLU A 57 23.02 -0.32 -1.14
C GLU A 57 21.74 -1.15 -0.98
N MET A 58 21.81 -2.33 -0.35
CA MET A 58 20.62 -3.15 -0.06
C MET A 58 19.62 -2.42 0.85
N LYS A 59 20.10 -1.81 1.95
CA LYS A 59 19.25 -1.03 2.87
C LYS A 59 18.65 0.19 2.18
N ALA A 60 19.41 0.87 1.33
CA ALA A 60 18.91 2.01 0.57
C ALA A 60 17.76 1.59 -0.36
N ASN A 61 17.91 0.47 -1.07
CA ASN A 61 16.87 -0.08 -1.94
C ASN A 61 15.62 -0.52 -1.16
N LEU A 62 15.77 -1.17 -0.01
CA LEU A 62 14.63 -1.52 0.86
C LEU A 62 13.91 -0.28 1.39
N MET A 63 14.64 0.76 1.79
CA MET A 63 14.06 2.03 2.23
C MET A 63 13.27 2.72 1.11
N LEU A 64 13.82 2.76 -0.11
CA LEU A 64 13.13 3.32 -1.28
C LEU A 64 11.86 2.52 -1.62
N CYS A 65 11.94 1.19 -1.60
CA CYS A 65 10.80 0.31 -1.79
C CYS A 65 9.68 0.59 -0.77
N TYR A 66 10.03 0.68 0.52
CA TYR A 66 9.10 1.04 1.58
C TYR A 66 8.39 2.38 1.29
N ARG A 67 9.15 3.41 0.91
CA ARG A 67 8.59 4.73 0.58
C ARG A 67 7.64 4.70 -0.61
N HIS A 68 7.95 3.93 -1.64
CA HIS A 68 7.06 3.77 -2.79
C HIS A 68 5.76 3.04 -2.40
N LEU A 69 5.83 2.01 -1.56
CA LEU A 69 4.63 1.34 -1.06
C LEU A 69 3.76 2.28 -0.22
N GLU A 70 4.35 3.13 0.62
CA GLU A 70 3.62 4.17 1.36
C GLU A 70 2.94 5.18 0.41
N ASP A 71 3.65 5.66 -0.62
CA ASP A 71 3.10 6.62 -1.60
C ASP A 71 1.94 6.00 -2.38
N VAL A 72 2.08 4.75 -2.85
CA VAL A 72 0.98 4.05 -3.54
C VAL A 72 -0.21 3.88 -2.61
N ALA A 73 0.00 3.48 -1.35
CA ALA A 73 -1.08 3.37 -0.39
C ALA A 73 -1.77 4.71 -0.10
N MET A 74 -1.03 5.83 -0.11
CA MET A 74 -1.58 7.18 0.03
C MET A 74 -2.39 7.59 -1.19
N ARG A 75 -1.89 7.35 -2.40
CA ARG A 75 -2.61 7.62 -3.67
C ARG A 75 -3.91 6.83 -3.78
N LEU A 76 -3.92 5.56 -3.38
CA LEU A 76 -5.16 4.77 -3.29
C LEU A 76 -6.15 5.35 -2.25
N GLY A 77 -5.65 5.95 -1.17
CA GLY A 77 -6.48 6.71 -0.23
C GLY A 77 -7.15 7.91 -0.88
N LYS A 78 -6.43 8.66 -1.74
CA LYS A 78 -6.99 9.80 -2.48
C LYS A 78 -8.09 9.38 -3.47
N VAL A 79 -8.00 8.19 -4.05
CA VAL A 79 -9.09 7.63 -4.90
C VAL A 79 -10.38 7.48 -4.10
N LEU A 80 -10.30 6.93 -2.88
CA LEU A 80 -11.45 6.80 -1.99
C LEU A 80 -12.01 8.18 -1.59
N GLN A 81 -11.14 9.12 -1.21
CA GLN A 81 -11.55 10.48 -0.86
C GLN A 81 -12.25 11.20 -2.02
N ALA A 82 -11.75 11.05 -3.25
CA ALA A 82 -12.36 11.66 -4.43
C ALA A 82 -13.77 11.13 -4.70
N LYS A 83 -14.00 9.82 -4.45
CA LYS A 83 -15.34 9.23 -4.53
C LYS A 83 -16.28 9.81 -3.46
N ASP A 84 -15.79 10.03 -2.24
CA ASP A 84 -16.59 10.53 -1.11
C ASP A 84 -16.72 12.08 -1.08
N GLY A 85 -16.55 12.75 -2.22
CA GLY A 85 -16.71 14.20 -2.33
C GLY A 85 -15.58 15.01 -1.68
N GLY A 86 -14.38 14.44 -1.58
CA GLY A 86 -13.20 15.09 -1.03
C GLY A 86 -13.08 15.01 0.49
N LYS A 87 -13.97 14.29 1.18
CA LYS A 87 -13.83 14.04 2.62
C LYS A 87 -12.64 13.13 2.88
N SER A 88 -11.70 13.61 3.70
CA SER A 88 -10.62 12.76 4.20
C SER A 88 -11.23 11.65 5.05
N VAL A 89 -11.16 10.41 4.57
CA VAL A 89 -11.54 9.22 5.36
C VAL A 89 -10.55 8.95 6.52
N TYR A 90 -9.54 9.81 6.69
CA TYR A 90 -8.69 9.87 7.88
C TYR A 90 -9.09 11.07 8.75
N ASP A 91 -10.19 10.89 9.47
CA ASP A 91 -10.41 11.52 10.77
C ASP A 91 -11.03 10.44 11.66
N LYS A 92 -10.15 9.63 12.26
CA LYS A 92 -10.26 8.95 13.58
C LYS A 92 -9.14 7.94 13.75
#